data_AF-A0A534X1F8-F1
#
_entry.id   AF-A0A534X1F8-F1
#
_cell.length_a   1.000
_cell.length_b   1.000
_cell.length_c   1.000
_cell.angle_alpha   90.00
_cell.angle_beta   90.00
_cell.angle_gamma   90.00
#
_symmetry.space_group_name_H-M   'P 1'
#
loop_
_entity.id
_entity.type
_entity.pdbx_description
1 polymer ?
#
loop_
_entity_poly.entity_id
_entity_poly.type
_entity_poly.pdbx_seq_one_letter_code
_entity_poly.pdbx_strand_id
1 'polypeptide(L)'
;MARRVTRARKGGVQTATLIPGDGIGPEVIDSAVQVIEAAGGRIAWDVQLAGKAAFERLGTAIPDALLASFRRTRVGLKGPLETQVGRAG
;
A
#
# COMPACT_ATOMS: atom_id res chain seq x y z
N MET A 1 -8.02 -31.03 -12.20
CA MET A 1 -9.18 -30.12 -12.31
C MET A 1 -8.96 -28.95 -11.34
N ALA A 2 -8.32 -27.86 -11.78
CA ALA A 2 -8.04 -26.70 -10.91
C ALA A 2 -9.22 -25.73 -11.00
N ARG A 3 -9.88 -25.47 -9.85
CA ARG A 3 -11.01 -24.55 -9.76
C ARG A 3 -10.51 -23.15 -10.09
N ARG A 4 -10.76 -22.66 -11.30
CA ARG A 4 -10.55 -21.26 -11.65
C ARG A 4 -11.44 -20.45 -10.70
N VAL A 5 -10.84 -19.73 -9.77
CA VAL A 5 -11.58 -18.76 -8.95
C VAL A 5 -11.88 -17.56 -9.85
N THR A 6 -12.81 -17.73 -10.79
CA THR A 6 -13.43 -16.60 -11.47
C THR A 6 -14.41 -15.99 -10.49
N ARG A 7 -13.89 -15.22 -9.53
CA ARG A 7 -14.74 -14.37 -8.71
C ARG A 7 -15.20 -13.23 -9.61
N ALA A 8 -16.47 -13.25 -10.00
CA ALA A 8 -17.10 -12.10 -10.62
C ALA A 8 -16.87 -10.88 -9.69
N ARG A 9 -16.16 -9.84 -10.15
CA ARG A 9 -16.15 -8.60 -9.38
C ARG A 9 -17.48 -7.88 -9.63
N LYS A 10 -18.40 -8.02 -8.66
CA LYS A 10 -19.47 -7.05 -8.43
C LYS A 10 -18.85 -5.65 -8.48
N GLY A 11 -19.48 -4.74 -9.21
CA GLY A 11 -19.01 -3.38 -9.45
C GLY A 11 -19.03 -2.44 -8.23
N GLY A 12 -18.48 -2.86 -7.10
CA GLY A 12 -18.28 -2.03 -5.90
C GLY A 12 -16.86 -1.47 -5.80
N VAL A 13 -16.70 -0.42 -5.01
CA VAL A 13 -15.39 0.17 -4.68
C VAL A 13 -14.62 -0.80 -3.77
N GLN A 14 -13.37 -1.11 -4.11
CA GLN A 14 -12.48 -1.91 -3.26
C GLN A 14 -11.76 -0.98 -2.28
N THR A 15 -11.71 -1.31 -0.98
CA THR A 15 -10.80 -0.62 -0.05
C THR A 15 -9.43 -1.29 -0.06
N ALA A 16 -8.34 -0.53 -0.16
CA ALA A 16 -6.97 -1.05 -0.13
C ALA A 16 -6.05 -0.11 0.65
N THR A 17 -5.03 -0.68 1.31
CA THR A 17 -3.98 0.09 1.98
C THR A 17 -2.96 0.58 0.95
N LEU A 18 -2.61 1.86 0.98
CA LEU A 18 -1.58 2.43 0.11
C LEU A 18 -0.40 2.92 0.95
N ILE A 19 0.79 2.40 0.68
CA ILE A 19 2.04 2.92 1.26
C ILE A 19 2.77 3.68 0.14
N PRO A 20 2.93 5.01 0.21
CA PRO A 20 3.66 5.77 -0.81
C PRO A 20 5.10 5.30 -0.99
N GLY A 21 5.76 4.93 0.12
CA GLY A 21 7.14 4.45 0.13
C GLY A 21 8.16 5.55 0.44
N ASP A 22 9.44 5.20 0.30
CA ASP A 22 10.61 6.06 0.53
C ASP A 22 11.39 6.29 -0.77
N GLY A 23 12.34 7.25 -0.77
CA GLY A 23 13.14 7.58 -1.95
C GLY A 23 12.25 7.98 -3.14
N ILE A 24 12.39 7.26 -4.27
CA ILE A 24 11.54 7.45 -5.46
C ILE A 24 10.09 6.95 -5.27
N GLY A 25 9.79 6.30 -4.14
CA GLY A 25 8.54 5.59 -3.94
C GLY A 25 7.27 6.43 -4.15
N PRO A 26 7.16 7.64 -3.55
CA PRO A 26 5.97 8.47 -3.72
C PRO A 26 5.63 8.78 -5.18
N GLU A 27 6.63 9.10 -6.01
CA GLU A 27 6.44 9.39 -7.46
C GLU A 27 5.96 8.14 -8.23
N VAL A 28 6.59 6.99 -7.96
CA VAL A 28 6.24 5.72 -8.62
C VAL A 28 4.85 5.26 -8.20
N ILE A 29 4.49 5.41 -6.94
CA ILE A 29 3.16 5.01 -6.43
C ILE A 29 2.07 5.95 -6.92
N ASP A 30 2.32 7.25 -6.99
CA ASP A 30 1.35 8.19 -7.57
C ASP A 30 1.06 7.84 -9.03
N SER A 31 2.11 7.59 -9.82
CA SER A 31 1.97 7.12 -11.21
C SER A 31 1.18 5.81 -11.32
N ALA A 32 1.43 4.85 -10.42
CA ALA A 32 0.70 3.59 -10.40
C ALA A 32 -0.79 3.78 -10.06
N VAL A 33 -1.13 4.68 -9.13
CA VAL A 33 -2.52 5.02 -8.79
C VAL A 33 -3.22 5.62 -10.01
N GLN A 34 -2.61 6.59 -10.69
CA GLN A 34 -3.17 7.20 -11.89
C GLN A 34 -3.45 6.16 -12.99
N VAL A 35 -2.53 5.22 -13.22
CA VAL A 35 -2.74 4.13 -14.19
C VAL A 35 -3.88 3.20 -13.78
N ILE A 36 -3.98 2.85 -12.49
CA ILE A 36 -5.07 2.00 -11.98
C ILE A 36 -6.43 2.69 -12.17
N GLU A 37 -6.52 3.98 -11.86
CA GLU A 37 -7.73 4.78 -12.04
C GLU A 37 -8.11 4.89 -13.52
N ALA A 38 -7.15 5.20 -14.40
CA ALA A 38 -7.36 5.26 -15.84
C ALA A 38 -7.80 3.91 -16.45
N ALA A 39 -7.36 2.79 -15.86
CA ALA A 39 -7.79 1.44 -16.23
C ALA A 39 -9.20 1.07 -15.69
N GLY A 40 -9.90 1.98 -15.02
CA GLY A 40 -11.23 1.77 -14.44
C GLY A 40 -11.20 1.11 -13.05
N GLY A 41 -10.04 1.06 -12.40
CA GLY A 41 -9.88 0.60 -11.04
C GLY A 41 -10.59 1.53 -10.06
N ARG A 42 -11.62 1.04 -9.37
CA ARG A 42 -12.33 1.78 -8.33
C ARG A 42 -11.85 1.37 -6.96
N ILE A 43 -10.90 2.14 -6.41
CA ILE A 43 -10.27 1.85 -5.13
C ILE A 43 -10.40 3.05 -4.19
N ALA A 44 -10.86 2.78 -2.96
CA ALA A 44 -10.77 3.72 -1.85
C ALA A 44 -9.47 3.43 -1.10
N TRP A 45 -8.50 4.31 -1.25
CA TRP A 45 -7.18 4.18 -0.66
C TRP A 45 -7.19 4.61 0.81
N ASP A 46 -6.72 3.72 1.68
CA ASP A 46 -6.31 4.09 3.03
C ASP A 46 -4.80 4.29 3.03
N VAL A 47 -4.37 5.55 2.96
CA VAL A 47 -2.95 5.91 2.85
C VAL A 47 -2.27 5.81 4.20
N GLN A 48 -1.19 5.04 4.27
CA GLN A 48 -0.47 4.72 5.50
C GLN A 48 1.04 4.93 5.33
N LEU A 49 1.71 5.29 6.43
CA LEU A 49 3.16 5.43 6.47
C LEU A 49 3.82 4.10 6.79
N ALA A 50 4.96 3.82 6.16
CA ALA A 50 5.86 2.73 6.52
C ALA A 50 7.31 3.14 6.24
N GLY A 51 8.27 2.34 6.70
CA GLY A 51 9.69 2.52 6.38
C GLY A 51 10.30 3.78 7.00
N LYS A 52 11.24 4.40 6.29
CA LYS A 52 12.00 5.55 6.80
C LYS A 52 11.09 6.74 7.09
N ALA A 53 10.15 7.05 6.20
CA ALA A 53 9.20 8.13 6.42
C ALA A 53 8.33 7.94 7.67
N ALA A 54 7.95 6.70 7.99
CA ALA A 54 7.23 6.39 9.23
C ALA A 54 8.15 6.53 10.45
N PHE A 55 9.37 6.00 10.38
CA PHE A 55 10.31 6.05 11.49
C PHE A 55 10.69 7.49 11.86
N GLU A 56 10.99 8.33 10.87
CA GLU A 56 11.33 9.74 11.08
C GLU A 56 10.19 10.54 11.73
N ARG A 57 8.93 10.19 11.43
CA ARG A 57 7.74 10.91 11.92
C ARG A 57 7.18 10.36 13.23
N LEU A 58 7.28 9.04 13.43
CA LEU A 58 6.53 8.31 14.46
C LEU A 58 7.43 7.45 15.35
N GLY A 59 8.73 7.40 15.10
CA GLY A 59 9.70 6.58 15.85
C GLY A 59 9.61 5.08 15.59
N THR A 60 8.78 4.64 14.64
CA THR A 60 8.65 3.24 14.22
C THR A 60 8.45 3.14 12.71
N ALA A 61 9.10 2.14 12.08
CA ALA A 61 8.94 1.86 10.66
C ALA A 61 7.61 1.17 10.33
N ILE A 62 6.94 0.59 11.33
CA ILE A 62 5.68 -0.15 11.18
C ILE A 62 4.69 0.35 12.25
N PRO A 63 3.98 1.47 12.00
CA PRO A 63 2.97 1.98 12.92
C PRO A 63 1.80 1.01 13.09
N ASP A 64 1.18 0.96 14.27
CA ASP A 64 -0.01 0.12 14.50
C ASP A 64 -1.18 0.45 13.57
N ALA A 65 -1.30 1.72 13.18
CA ALA A 65 -2.28 2.17 12.20
C ALA A 65 -2.13 1.46 10.83
N LEU A 66 -0.88 1.23 10.40
CA LEU A 66 -0.59 0.49 9.18
C LEU A 66 -1.05 -0.96 9.30
N LEU A 67 -0.74 -1.63 10.41
CA LEU A 67 -1.16 -3.01 10.66
C LEU A 67 -2.69 -3.12 10.77
N ALA A 68 -3.34 -2.18 11.42
CA ALA A 68 -4.80 -2.10 11.51
C ALA A 68 -5.44 -1.90 10.12
N SER A 69 -4.84 -1.05 9.28
CA SER A 69 -5.24 -0.84 7.89
C SER A 69 -5.19 -2.16 7.11
N PHE A 70 -4.05 -2.85 7.10
CA PHE A 70 -3.90 -4.11 6.38
C PHE A 70 -4.84 -5.22 6.86
N ARG A 71 -5.05 -5.33 8.18
CA ARG A 71 -6.01 -6.29 8.75
C ARG A 71 -7.43 -6.05 8.24
N ARG A 72 -7.80 -4.79 8.02
CA ARG A 72 -9.11 -4.38 7.51
C ARG A 72 -9.23 -4.53 5.99
N THR A 73 -8.24 -4.06 5.24
CA THR A 73 -8.31 -3.96 3.77
C THR A 73 -7.91 -5.25 3.06
N ARG A 74 -6.99 -6.04 3.63
CA ARG A 74 -6.44 -7.30 3.10
C ARG A 74 -5.73 -7.21 1.75
N VAL A 75 -5.67 -6.02 1.16
CA VAL A 75 -5.02 -5.72 -0.11
C VAL A 75 -4.24 -4.44 0.10
N GLY A 76 -3.01 -4.39 -0.39
CA GLY A 76 -2.29 -3.13 -0.42
C GLY A 76 -1.35 -2.98 -1.59
N LEU A 77 -1.08 -1.72 -1.91
CA LEU A 77 -0.10 -1.27 -2.89
C LEU A 77 1.00 -0.56 -2.12
N LYS A 78 2.24 -1.03 -2.25
CA LYS A 78 3.36 -0.49 -1.49
C LYS A 78 4.50 -0.02 -2.38
N GLY A 79 4.93 1.22 -2.16
CA GLY A 79 6.13 1.76 -2.77
C GLY A 79 7.39 1.01 -2.37
N PRO A 80 8.50 1.23 -3.08
CA PRO A 80 9.84 0.98 -2.57
C PRO A 80 10.01 1.57 -1.18
N LEU A 81 10.71 0.85 -0.30
CA LEU A 81 11.13 1.36 1.01
C LEU A 81 12.65 1.32 1.04
N GLU A 82 13.27 2.33 1.65
CA GLU A 82 14.71 2.31 1.85
C GLU A 82 15.04 1.18 2.83
N THR A 83 16.01 0.35 2.48
CA THR A 83 16.53 -0.65 3.40
C THR A 83 17.58 0.02 4.27
N GLN A 84 17.38 0.03 5.59
CA GLN A 84 18.41 0.52 6.50
C GLN A 84 19.63 -0.40 6.40
N VAL A 85 20.78 0.18 6.05
CA VAL A 85 22.06 -0.51 6.11
C VAL A 85 22.67 -0.22 7.48
N GLY A 86 22.74 -1.22 8.36
CA GLY A 86 23.60 -1.18 9.56
C GLY A 86 23.02 -0.58 10.86
N ARG A 87 21.72 -0.33 10.98
CA ARG A 87 21.08 -0.10 12.29
C ARG A 87 19.84 -0.96 12.41
N ALA A 88 19.91 -1.96 13.30
CA ALA A 88 18.74 -2.66 13.79
C ALA A 88 17.94 -1.68 14.66
N GLY A 89 16.74 -1.33 14.21
CA GLY A 89 15.73 -0.61 14.97
C GLY A 89 14.42 -1.38 14.86
#